data_AF-A0A533S0H6-F1
#
_entry.id   AF-A0A533S0H6-F1
#
_cell.length_a   1.000
_cell.length_b   1.000
_cell.length_c   1.000
_cell.angle_alpha   90.00
_cell.angle_beta   90.00
_cell.angle_gamma   90.00
#
_symmetry.space_group_name_H-M   'P 1'
#
loop_
_entity.id
_entity.type
_entity.pdbx_description
1 polymer ?
#
loop_
_entity_poly.entity_id
_entity_poly.type
_entity_poly.pdbx_seq_one_letter_code
_entity_poly.pdbx_strand_id
1 'polypeptide(L)'
;MDGNLSYGVPYPIESLRGYGTIENFDVRCITPEWLVKFHSGYPLDENDYRDVQALCRQFGFALPEEFHRFEQTDSARGQIDA
;
A
#
# COMPACT_ATOMS: atom_id res chain seq x y z
N MET A 1 0.39 -22.43 -23.96
CA MET A 1 0.29 -22.50 -22.48
C MET A 1 -0.58 -21.35 -22.07
N ASP A 2 -1.82 -21.63 -21.67
CA ASP A 2 -2.76 -20.60 -21.25
C ASP A 2 -2.52 -20.42 -19.75
N GLY A 3 -1.54 -19.58 -19.40
CA GLY A 3 -1.11 -19.34 -18.03
C GLY A 3 -2.26 -18.77 -17.21
N ASN A 4 -3.08 -19.66 -16.64
CA ASN A 4 -4.28 -19.29 -15.89
C ASN A 4 -3.94 -18.99 -14.43
N LEU A 5 -4.61 -17.96 -13.90
CA LEU A 5 -4.56 -17.57 -12.50
C LEU A 5 -5.41 -18.54 -11.67
N SER A 6 -4.77 -19.45 -10.93
CA SER A 6 -5.49 -20.50 -10.18
C SER A 6 -5.93 -20.10 -8.76
N TYR A 7 -5.16 -19.24 -8.08
CA TYR A 7 -5.39 -18.89 -6.67
C TYR A 7 -5.05 -17.45 -6.29
N GLY A 8 -4.36 -16.70 -7.15
CA GLY A 8 -3.95 -15.33 -6.88
C GLY A 8 -5.00 -14.30 -7.30
N VAL A 9 -4.67 -13.04 -7.08
CA VAL A 9 -5.37 -11.91 -7.72
C VAL A 9 -4.63 -11.52 -9.01
N PRO A 10 -5.35 -11.04 -10.05
CA PRO A 10 -4.70 -10.56 -11.25
C PRO A 10 -3.88 -9.32 -10.91
N TYR A 11 -2.69 -9.22 -11.50
CA TYR A 11 -1.88 -8.01 -11.51
C TYR A 11 -2.08 -7.34 -12.87
N PRO A 12 -2.87 -6.25 -12.95
CA PRO A 12 -3.06 -5.54 -14.21
C PRO A 12 -1.73 -4.98 -14.70
N ILE A 13 -1.54 -4.93 -16.02
CA ILE A 13 -0.27 -4.48 -16.60
C ILE A 13 0.09 -3.06 -16.17
N GLU A 14 -0.91 -2.22 -15.90
CA GLU A 14 -0.79 -0.87 -15.39
C GLU A 14 -0.13 -0.83 -14.01
N SER A 15 -0.33 -1.86 -13.19
CA SER A 15 0.30 -1.97 -11.88
C SER A 15 1.82 -2.16 -11.97
N LEU A 16 2.32 -2.78 -13.05
CA LEU A 16 3.73 -3.17 -13.23
C LEU A 16 4.59 -2.10 -13.93
N ARG A 17 4.19 -0.83 -13.83
CA ARG A 17 4.85 0.32 -14.49
C ARG A 17 5.64 1.19 -13.51
N GLY A 18 5.74 0.78 -12.25
CA GLY A 18 6.49 1.51 -11.23
C GLY A 18 7.99 1.32 -11.36
N TYR A 19 8.72 2.29 -10.83
CA TYR A 19 10.17 2.26 -10.70
C TYR A 19 10.56 2.83 -9.34
N GLY A 20 11.65 2.34 -8.78
CA GLY A 20 12.23 2.85 -7.55
C GLY A 20 13.68 2.46 -7.44
N THR A 21 14.32 2.86 -6.35
CA THR A 21 15.73 2.55 -6.10
C THR A 21 15.86 1.96 -4.70
N ILE A 22 16.58 0.84 -4.58
CA ILE A 22 17.01 0.28 -3.31
C ILE A 22 18.53 0.53 -3.22
N GLU A 23 18.93 1.39 -2.29
CA GLU A 23 20.28 1.97 -2.24
C GLU A 23 20.64 2.65 -3.57
N ASN A 24 21.52 2.05 -4.37
CA ASN A 24 21.94 2.53 -5.69
C ASN A 24 21.48 1.62 -6.84
N PHE A 25 20.53 0.72 -6.57
CA PHE A 25 20.01 -0.24 -7.55
C PHE A 25 18.60 0.14 -8.00
N ASP A 26 18.46 0.46 -9.28
CA ASP A 26 17.16 0.72 -9.89
C ASP A 26 16.38 -0.58 -10.08
N VAL A 27 15.12 -0.56 -9.67
CA VAL A 27 14.21 -1.71 -9.74
C VAL A 27 12.90 -1.31 -10.40
N ARG A 28 12.32 -2.24 -11.16
CA ARG A 28 10.90 -2.16 -11.58
C ARG A 28 10.04 -2.66 -10.44
N CYS A 29 8.95 -1.96 -10.16
CA CYS A 29 8.07 -2.26 -9.03
C CYS A 29 6.60 -1.93 -9.36
N ILE A 30 5.72 -2.12 -8.38
CA ILE A 30 4.32 -1.74 -8.48
C ILE A 30 4.19 -0.23 -8.35
N THR A 31 3.34 0.38 -9.17
CA THR A 31 3.05 1.82 -9.08
C THR A 31 2.39 2.17 -7.73
N PRO A 32 2.65 3.34 -7.15
CA PRO A 32 2.11 3.71 -5.83
C PRO A 32 0.59 3.59 -5.69
N GLU A 33 -0.17 3.94 -6.74
CA GLU A 33 -1.62 3.86 -6.75
C GLU A 33 -2.13 2.43 -6.60
N TRP A 34 -1.39 1.46 -7.16
CA TRP A 34 -1.73 0.05 -7.07
C TRP A 34 -1.28 -0.58 -5.76
N LEU A 35 -0.20 -0.08 -5.13
CA LEU A 35 0.19 -0.50 -3.77
C LEU A 35 -0.92 -0.20 -2.75
N VAL A 36 -1.55 0.97 -2.85
CA VAL A 36 -2.71 1.31 -2.01
C VAL A 36 -3.91 0.41 -2.34
N LYS A 37 -4.25 0.23 -3.62
CA LYS A 37 -5.40 -0.60 -4.03
C LYS A 37 -5.26 -2.07 -3.62
N PHE A 38 -4.05 -2.61 -3.58
CA PHE A 38 -3.84 -4.01 -3.19
C PHE A 38 -4.05 -4.27 -1.71
N HIS A 39 -4.17 -3.24 -0.87
CA HIS A 39 -4.60 -3.37 0.51
C HIS A 39 -6.13 -3.39 0.66
N SER A 40 -6.89 -3.49 -0.45
CA SER A 40 -8.34 -3.67 -0.40
C SER A 40 -8.75 -5.16 -0.53
N GLY A 41 -9.90 -5.52 0.03
CA GLY A 41 -10.52 -6.83 -0.18
C GLY A 41 -10.16 -7.93 0.84
N TYR A 42 -9.48 -7.58 1.92
CA TYR A 42 -9.27 -8.46 3.09
C TYR A 42 -9.43 -7.67 4.40
N PRO A 43 -9.60 -8.33 5.55
CA PRO A 43 -9.70 -7.64 6.84
C PRO A 43 -8.44 -6.85 7.15
N LEU A 44 -8.57 -5.53 7.23
CA LEU A 44 -7.47 -4.61 7.51
C LEU A 44 -6.99 -4.70 8.97
N ASP A 45 -5.70 -4.53 9.18
CA ASP A 45 -5.07 -4.38 10.49
C ASP A 45 -4.24 -3.07 10.63
N GLU A 46 -3.62 -2.87 11.79
CA GLU A 46 -2.80 -1.69 12.07
C GLU A 46 -1.53 -1.58 11.18
N ASN A 47 -0.98 -2.68 10.68
CA ASN A 47 0.17 -2.65 9.80
C ASN A 47 -0.24 -2.19 8.40
N ASP A 48 -1.36 -2.72 7.88
CA ASP A 48 -1.92 -2.28 6.60
C ASP A 48 -2.17 -0.76 6.63
N TYR A 49 -2.71 -0.24 7.74
CA TYR A 49 -2.91 1.20 7.93
C TYR A 49 -1.61 1.98 7.85
N ARG A 50 -0.55 1.54 8.52
CA ARG A 50 0.75 2.25 8.53
C ARG A 50 1.38 2.27 7.15
N ASP A 51 1.32 1.15 6.44
CA ASP A 51 1.86 1.02 5.10
C ASP A 51 1.11 1.95 4.14
N VAL A 52 -0.22 1.95 4.16
CA VAL A 52 -1.05 2.81 3.32
C VAL A 52 -0.91 4.28 3.71
N GLN A 53 -0.87 4.63 5.01
CA GLN A 53 -0.66 6.00 5.48
C GLN A 53 0.70 6.54 5.00
N ALA A 54 1.77 5.73 5.09
CA ALA A 54 3.09 6.10 4.61
C ALA A 54 3.12 6.32 3.08
N LEU A 55 2.48 5.43 2.32
CA LEU A 55 2.33 5.55 0.87
C LEU A 55 1.57 6.83 0.50
N CYS A 56 0.42 7.07 1.12
CA CYS A 56 -0.39 8.26 0.90
C CYS A 56 0.38 9.54 1.19
N ARG A 57 1.12 9.59 2.31
CA ARG A 57 1.97 10.74 2.66
C ARG A 57 3.10 10.95 1.65
N GLN A 58 3.79 9.88 1.24
CA GLN A 58 4.93 9.96 0.33
C GLN A 58 4.54 10.42 -1.08
N PHE A 59 3.40 9.95 -1.59
CA PHE A 59 2.97 10.18 -2.96
C PHE A 59 1.83 11.20 -3.10
N GLY A 60 1.35 11.77 -1.99
CA GLY A 60 0.32 12.81 -1.99
C GLY A 60 -1.09 12.29 -2.26
N PHE A 61 -1.39 11.05 -1.89
CA PHE A 61 -2.74 10.50 -2.00
C PHE A 61 -3.57 10.80 -0.76
N ALA A 62 -4.88 10.89 -0.93
CA ALA A 62 -5.80 10.85 0.20
C ALA A 62 -5.80 9.44 0.82
N LEU A 63 -5.91 9.37 2.15
CA LEU A 63 -6.09 8.10 2.84
C LEU A 63 -7.47 7.52 2.46
N PRO A 64 -7.58 6.24 2.08
CA PRO A 64 -8.89 5.63 1.83
C PRO A 64 -9.73 5.54 3.10
N GLU A 65 -11.06 5.73 2.98
CA GLU A 65 -11.99 5.82 4.12
C GLU A 65 -11.96 4.59 5.05
N GLU A 66 -11.73 3.40 4.49
CA GLU A 66 -11.61 2.14 5.25
C GLU A 66 -10.50 2.14 6.30
N PHE A 67 -9.51 3.01 6.14
CA PHE A 67 -8.38 3.18 7.05
C PHE A 67 -8.62 4.23 8.15
N HIS A 68 -9.66 5.07 8.05
CA HIS A 68 -9.92 6.14 9.04
C HIS A 68 -10.17 5.59 10.46
N ARG A 69 -10.63 4.34 10.59
CA ARG A 69 -10.85 3.70 11.90
C ARG A 69 -9.57 3.55 12.73
N PHE A 70 -8.40 3.53 12.09
CA PHE A 70 -7.10 3.33 12.73
C PHE A 70 -6.43 4.66 13.15
N GLU A 71 -6.92 5.80 12.66
CA GLU A 71 -6.35 7.13 12.96
C GLU A 71 -6.38 7.47 14.46
N GLN A 72 -7.41 6.99 15.17
CA GLN A 72 -7.56 7.19 16.62
C GLN A 72 -6.50 6.43 17.42
N THR A 73 -6.17 5.21 16.98
CA THR A 73 -5.16 4.35 17.60
C THR A 73 -3.74 4.89 17.38
N ASP A 74 -3.49 5.46 16.21
CA ASP A 74 -2.20 6.04 15.85
C ASP A 74 -1.90 7.33 16.61
N SER A 75 -2.90 8.22 16.71
CA SER A 75 -2.81 9.47 17.48
C SER A 75 -2.48 9.23 18.96
N ALA A 76 -3.05 8.18 19.56
CA ALA A 76 -2.76 7.80 20.94
C ALA A 76 -1.33 7.27 21.13
N ARG A 77 -0.73 6.67 20.07
CA ARG A 77 0.62 6.12 20.10
C ARG A 77 1.69 7.19 19.85
N GLY A 78 1.44 8.15 18.95
CA GLY A 78 2.34 9.28 18.74
C GLY A 78 2.52 10.17 19.98
N GLN A 79 1.59 10.12 20.94
CA GLN A 79 1.65 10.87 22.20
C GLN A 79 2.57 10.22 23.26
N ILE A 80 2.86 8.92 23.17
CA ILE A 80 3.71 8.21 24.15
C ILE A 80 5.20 8.20 23.76
N ASP A 81 5.51 8.48 22.49
CA ASP A 81 6.87 8.49 21.94
C ASP A 81 7.46 9.91 21.83
N ALA A 82 6.80 10.93 22.42
CA ALA A 82 7.16 12.35 22.38
C ALA A 82 7.65 12.89 23.73
#